data_AF-A0A6J1WXM6-F1
#
_entry.id   AF-A0A6J1WXM6-F1
#
_cell.length_a   1.000
_cell.length_b   1.000
_cell.length_c   1.000
_cell.angle_alpha   90.00
_cell.angle_beta   90.00
_cell.angle_gamma   90.00
#
_symmetry.space_group_name_H-M   'P 1'
#
loop_
_entity.id
_entity.type
_entity.pdbx_description
1 polymer ?
#
loop_
_entity_poly.entity_id
_entity_poly.type
_entity_poly.pdbx_seq_one_letter_code
_entity_poly.pdbx_strand_id
1 'polypeptide(L)'
;MFLMVTVFFLIQVYIEDALNERWWVECSWCKCLVENIVTAFKTKHPPPHLIPSENTLGTMSPSGSGSPLMGSTDEDTDNTELEYSVFPRYSSSYETVEALVLEAIKEQIQRRAAPDAIHKGFLKLLSATCGFPEIRMISASRLEAWLHSGKLWRCAQELLAYVCCNADACGPTAQRDHEVLAQLARMRLKTKPLQAAYQACL
;
A
#
# COMPACT_ATOMS: atom_id res chain seq x y z
N MET A 1 12.34 11.26 -27.28
CA MET A 1 11.53 12.27 -26.58
C MET A 1 10.07 11.84 -26.44
N PHE A 2 9.35 11.53 -27.53
CA PHE A 2 7.95 11.05 -27.47
C PHE A 2 7.74 9.80 -26.58
N LEU A 3 8.63 8.80 -26.64
CA LEU A 3 8.51 7.58 -25.82
C LEU A 3 8.68 7.84 -24.31
N MET A 4 9.56 8.78 -23.90
CA MET A 4 9.72 9.15 -22.49
C MET A 4 8.48 9.88 -21.95
N VAL A 5 7.85 10.72 -22.76
CA VAL A 5 6.62 11.44 -22.36
C VAL A 5 5.48 10.45 -22.09
N THR A 6 5.34 9.39 -22.89
CA THR A 6 4.29 8.37 -22.68
C THR A 6 4.53 7.50 -21.44
N VAL A 7 5.79 7.21 -21.11
CA VAL A 7 6.13 6.30 -20.01
C VAL A 7 5.82 6.92 -18.64
N PHE A 8 6.18 8.19 -18.42
CA PHE A 8 5.85 8.89 -17.16
C PHE A 8 4.37 9.25 -17.05
N PHE A 9 3.69 9.46 -18.17
CA PHE A 9 2.24 9.70 -18.18
C PHE A 9 1.47 8.55 -17.52
N LEU A 10 1.86 7.29 -17.77
CA LEU A 10 1.22 6.13 -17.14
C LEU A 10 1.40 6.10 -15.61
N ILE A 11 2.55 6.57 -15.10
CA ILE A 11 2.78 6.69 -13.64
C ILE A 11 1.86 7.78 -13.06
N GLN A 12 1.74 8.92 -13.74
CA GLN A 12 0.87 10.01 -13.30
C GLN A 12 -0.61 9.58 -13.28
N VAL A 13 -1.09 8.95 -14.35
CA VAL A 13 -2.47 8.44 -14.42
C VAL A 13 -2.72 7.34 -13.37
N TYR A 14 -1.72 6.50 -13.07
CA TYR A 14 -1.81 5.52 -12.00
C TYR A 14 -1.98 6.20 -10.65
N ILE A 15 -1.15 7.21 -10.34
CA ILE A 15 -1.22 7.94 -9.08
C ILE A 15 -2.58 8.65 -8.96
N GLU A 16 -3.04 9.30 -10.01
CA GLU A 16 -4.32 10.02 -10.04
C GLU A 16 -5.49 9.08 -9.76
N ASP A 17 -5.59 7.94 -10.45
CA ASP A 17 -6.66 6.98 -10.19
C ASP A 17 -6.51 6.33 -8.80
N ALA A 18 -5.28 6.01 -8.37
CA ALA A 18 -5.01 5.41 -7.06
C ALA A 18 -5.40 6.32 -5.89
N LEU A 19 -5.30 7.64 -6.07
CA LEU A 19 -5.71 8.68 -5.09
C LEU A 19 -7.21 8.99 -5.12
N ASN A 20 -7.93 8.59 -6.16
CA ASN A 20 -9.35 8.86 -6.32
C ASN A 20 -10.16 7.57 -6.11
N GLU A 21 -10.96 7.21 -7.11
CA GLU A 21 -11.95 6.13 -7.09
C GLU A 21 -11.37 4.76 -7.44
N ARG A 22 -10.11 4.69 -7.89
CA ARG A 22 -9.37 3.45 -8.14
C ARG A 22 -10.00 2.54 -9.22
N TRP A 23 -10.65 3.16 -10.21
CA TRP A 23 -11.45 2.46 -11.22
C TRP A 23 -10.65 1.44 -12.01
N TRP A 24 -9.46 1.81 -12.47
CA TRP A 24 -8.66 0.93 -13.32
C TRP A 24 -7.52 0.29 -12.56
N VAL A 25 -7.00 0.91 -11.49
CA VAL A 25 -5.98 0.27 -10.66
C VAL A 25 -6.50 -0.97 -9.93
N GLU A 26 -7.81 -1.09 -9.73
CA GLU A 26 -8.47 -2.30 -9.18
C GLU A 26 -9.26 -3.09 -10.25
N CYS A 27 -9.25 -2.65 -11.51
CA CYS A 27 -9.91 -3.38 -12.60
C CYS A 27 -9.09 -4.60 -13.00
N SER A 28 -9.73 -5.78 -12.97
CA SER A 28 -9.10 -7.05 -13.36
C SER A 28 -8.58 -7.02 -14.81
N TRP A 29 -9.25 -6.29 -15.71
CA TRP A 29 -8.84 -6.16 -17.12
C TRP A 29 -7.58 -5.31 -17.29
N CYS A 30 -7.26 -4.46 -16.31
CA CYS A 30 -6.06 -3.62 -16.31
C CYS A 30 -4.92 -4.22 -15.50
N LYS A 31 -5.08 -5.42 -14.91
CA LYS A 31 -4.12 -6.04 -13.99
C LYS A 31 -2.69 -6.11 -14.56
N CYS A 32 -2.53 -6.54 -15.81
CA CYS A 32 -1.21 -6.57 -16.48
C CYS A 32 -0.54 -5.19 -16.55
N LEU A 33 -1.30 -4.15 -16.89
CA LEU A 33 -0.79 -2.78 -16.94
C LEU A 33 -0.38 -2.29 -15.56
N VAL A 34 -1.24 -2.52 -14.56
CA VAL A 34 -0.99 -2.15 -13.16
C VAL A 34 0.25 -2.84 -12.64
N GLU A 35 0.38 -4.15 -12.82
CA GLU A 35 1.53 -4.94 -12.36
C GLU A 35 2.85 -4.47 -12.99
N ASN A 36 2.82 -4.11 -14.27
CA ASN A 36 4.00 -3.52 -14.91
C ASN A 36 4.33 -2.12 -14.38
N ILE A 37 3.34 -1.31 -14.01
CA ILE A 37 3.56 0.02 -13.42
C ILE A 37 4.17 -0.10 -12.03
N VAL A 38 3.62 -0.95 -11.16
CA VAL A 38 4.08 -1.08 -9.77
C VAL A 38 5.51 -1.62 -9.67
N THR A 39 6.01 -2.31 -10.71
CA THR A 39 7.43 -2.69 -10.77
C THR A 39 8.38 -1.48 -10.66
N ALA A 40 7.94 -0.29 -11.06
CA ALA A 40 8.70 0.96 -10.95
C ALA A 40 9.00 1.33 -9.49
N PHE A 41 8.13 0.93 -8.56
CA PHE A 41 8.23 1.31 -7.15
C PHE A 41 9.18 0.42 -6.36
N LYS A 42 9.57 -0.75 -6.92
CA LYS A 42 10.47 -1.73 -6.29
C LYS A 42 10.02 -2.17 -4.89
N THR A 43 8.72 -2.13 -4.63
CA THR A 43 8.12 -2.56 -3.38
C THR A 43 8.15 -4.09 -3.27
N LYS A 44 8.73 -4.60 -2.19
CA LYS A 44 8.65 -6.02 -1.80
C LYS A 44 7.29 -6.31 -1.18
N HIS A 45 6.68 -7.42 -1.58
CA HIS A 45 5.41 -7.86 -1.02
C HIS A 45 5.63 -8.60 0.31
N PRO A 46 4.91 -8.21 1.39
CA PRO A 46 4.94 -8.95 2.64
C PRO A 46 4.41 -10.38 2.46
N PRO A 47 4.84 -11.33 3.31
CA PRO A 47 4.24 -12.66 3.38
C PRO A 47 2.70 -12.58 3.51
N PRO A 48 1.93 -13.43 2.80
CA PRO A 48 0.46 -13.34 2.77
C PRO A 48 -0.21 -13.40 4.15
N HIS A 49 0.37 -14.13 5.10
CA HIS A 49 -0.15 -14.27 6.46
C HIS A 49 -0.06 -12.98 7.31
N LEU A 50 0.72 -11.99 6.87
CA LEU A 50 0.79 -10.67 7.52
C LEU A 50 -0.23 -9.68 6.95
N ILE A 51 -0.80 -9.98 5.78
CA ILE A 51 -1.78 -9.14 5.11
C ILE A 51 -3.19 -9.54 5.58
N PRO A 52 -4.06 -8.58 5.98
CA PRO A 52 -5.44 -8.91 6.35
C PRO A 52 -6.20 -9.55 5.18
N SER A 53 -6.74 -10.76 5.36
CA SER A 53 -7.63 -11.39 4.38
C SER A 53 -9.05 -10.84 4.47
N GLU A 54 -9.70 -10.59 3.33
CA GLU A 54 -11.06 -10.04 3.26
C GLU A 54 -12.11 -10.92 3.97
N ASN A 55 -11.90 -12.24 3.97
CA ASN A 55 -12.80 -13.25 4.56
C ASN A 55 -12.87 -13.26 6.09
N THR A 56 -12.10 -12.42 6.80
CA THR A 56 -12.17 -12.32 8.27
C THR A 56 -13.27 -11.37 8.72
N LEU A 57 -14.51 -11.63 8.31
CA LEU A 57 -15.70 -10.82 8.62
C LEU A 57 -16.25 -11.01 10.04
N GLY A 58 -15.62 -11.84 10.89
CA GLY A 58 -16.30 -12.37 12.08
C GLY A 58 -15.81 -11.97 13.48
N THR A 59 -14.62 -11.40 13.72
CA THR A 59 -14.04 -11.49 15.08
C THR A 59 -13.38 -10.25 15.70
N MET A 60 -13.36 -9.08 15.05
CA MET A 60 -12.60 -7.93 15.59
C MET A 60 -13.37 -6.62 15.72
N SER A 61 -14.68 -6.69 16.00
CA SER A 61 -15.46 -5.55 16.50
C SER A 61 -15.72 -5.74 18.00
N PRO A 62 -15.39 -4.77 18.88
CA PRO A 62 -15.57 -4.91 20.33
C PRO A 62 -17.01 -4.64 20.81
N SER A 63 -18.01 -5.03 20.03
CA SER A 63 -19.43 -4.91 20.41
C SER A 63 -20.21 -6.11 19.87
N GLY A 64 -20.85 -6.84 20.78
CA GLY A 64 -21.56 -8.09 20.49
C GLY A 64 -22.92 -7.94 19.80
N SER A 65 -23.50 -9.12 19.56
CA SER A 65 -24.85 -9.45 19.06
C SER A 65 -24.97 -9.80 17.56
N GLY A 66 -25.05 -11.10 17.30
CA GLY A 66 -26.22 -11.76 16.68
C GLY A 66 -26.45 -11.67 15.17
N SER A 67 -26.14 -12.77 14.46
CA SER A 67 -27.09 -13.63 13.70
C SER A 67 -26.51 -14.16 12.37
N PRO A 68 -26.79 -15.44 12.00
CA PRO A 68 -26.35 -16.01 10.74
C PRO A 68 -27.42 -15.80 9.66
N LEU A 69 -27.08 -15.23 8.51
CA LEU A 69 -27.94 -15.29 7.34
C LEU A 69 -27.14 -15.51 6.04
N MET A 70 -27.84 -16.17 5.13
CA MET A 70 -27.40 -17.00 4.02
C MET A 70 -26.60 -16.33 2.90
N GLY A 71 -25.82 -17.18 2.23
CA GLY A 71 -25.93 -17.37 0.77
C GLY A 71 -25.24 -16.31 -0.07
N SER A 72 -23.97 -16.53 -0.39
CA SER A 72 -23.38 -15.93 -1.58
C SER A 72 -23.47 -16.94 -2.71
N THR A 73 -24.24 -16.58 -3.74
CA THR A 73 -24.16 -17.16 -5.08
C THR A 73 -22.70 -17.17 -5.53
N ASP A 74 -22.22 -18.33 -5.94
CA ASP A 74 -20.96 -18.49 -6.67
C ASP A 74 -21.13 -17.76 -8.01
N GLU A 75 -20.65 -16.52 -8.09
CA GLU A 75 -20.40 -15.89 -9.38
C GLU A 75 -19.15 -16.54 -9.97
N ASP A 76 -19.38 -17.47 -10.90
CA ASP A 76 -18.39 -18.03 -11.81
C ASP A 76 -17.64 -16.89 -12.51
N THR A 77 -16.59 -16.41 -11.85
CA THR A 77 -15.63 -15.50 -12.46
C THR A 77 -14.83 -16.34 -13.45
N ASP A 78 -15.18 -16.22 -14.72
CA ASP A 78 -14.42 -16.73 -15.86
C ASP A 78 -13.01 -16.13 -15.83
N ASN A 79 -12.16 -16.73 -14.99
CA ASN A 79 -10.77 -16.38 -14.80
C ASN A 79 -9.96 -17.08 -15.89
N THR A 80 -10.22 -16.69 -17.15
CA THR A 80 -9.27 -16.97 -18.23
C THR A 80 -8.00 -16.18 -17.89
N GLU A 81 -7.07 -16.78 -17.15
CA GLU A 81 -5.76 -16.20 -16.84
C GLU A 81 -5.03 -15.98 -18.17
N LEU A 82 -5.18 -14.78 -18.74
CA LEU A 82 -4.39 -14.35 -19.88
C LEU A 82 -2.93 -14.44 -19.48
N GLU A 83 -2.17 -15.29 -20.15
CA GLU A 83 -0.75 -15.43 -19.90
C GLU A 83 -0.03 -14.16 -20.39
N TYR A 84 0.34 -13.28 -19.45
CA TYR A 84 1.05 -12.04 -19.75
C TYR A 84 2.34 -11.94 -18.93
N SER A 85 3.35 -11.30 -19.51
CA SER A 85 4.65 -11.09 -18.87
C SER A 85 4.74 -9.70 -18.24
N VAL A 86 5.22 -9.65 -17.00
CA VAL A 86 5.52 -8.41 -16.27
C VAL A 86 7.02 -8.11 -16.38
N PHE A 87 7.37 -6.90 -16.79
CA PHE A 87 8.77 -6.45 -16.91
C PHE A 87 9.01 -5.13 -16.18
N PRO A 88 10.19 -4.93 -15.56
CA PRO A 88 10.55 -3.70 -14.87
C PRO A 88 10.85 -2.56 -15.87
N ARG A 89 9.78 -1.98 -16.43
CA ARG A 89 9.84 -0.98 -17.53
C ARG A 89 10.49 0.35 -17.16
N TYR A 90 10.61 0.64 -15.86
CA TYR A 90 11.04 1.94 -15.32
C TYR A 90 12.39 1.88 -14.60
N SER A 91 13.16 0.80 -14.80
CA SER A 91 14.41 0.54 -14.07
C SER A 91 15.45 1.67 -14.19
N SER A 92 15.50 2.36 -15.33
CA SER A 92 16.42 3.49 -15.60
C SER A 92 15.89 4.87 -15.17
N SER A 93 14.72 4.94 -14.55
CA SER A 93 14.04 6.22 -14.24
C SER A 93 13.58 6.29 -12.78
N TYR A 94 14.28 5.56 -11.90
CA TYR A 94 13.92 5.41 -10.50
C TYR A 94 13.78 6.76 -9.78
N GLU A 95 14.75 7.66 -9.91
CA GLU A 95 14.75 8.96 -9.23
C GLU A 95 13.58 9.85 -9.68
N THR A 96 13.25 9.82 -10.98
CA THR A 96 12.12 10.57 -11.52
C THR A 96 10.78 10.00 -11.04
N VAL A 97 10.63 8.68 -11.03
CA VAL A 97 9.42 8.03 -10.52
C VAL A 97 9.26 8.30 -9.01
N GLU A 98 10.35 8.21 -8.24
CA GLU A 98 10.35 8.54 -6.81
C GLU A 98 9.88 9.97 -6.57
N ALA A 99 10.42 10.94 -7.33
CA ALA A 99 10.05 12.35 -7.22
C ALA A 99 8.55 12.58 -7.51
N LEU A 100 8.04 12.02 -8.61
CA LEU A 100 6.62 12.14 -9.00
C LEU A 100 5.67 11.58 -7.93
N VAL A 101 5.98 10.37 -7.43
CA VAL A 101 5.19 9.71 -6.39
C VAL A 101 5.24 10.50 -5.08
N LEU A 102 6.43 10.95 -4.69
CA LEU A 102 6.65 11.69 -3.46
C LEU A 102 5.93 13.05 -3.47
N GLU A 103 5.95 13.75 -4.59
CA GLU A 103 5.25 15.02 -4.78
C GLU A 103 3.74 14.84 -4.57
N ALA A 104 3.13 13.88 -5.28
CA ALA A 104 1.69 13.61 -5.17
C ALA A 104 1.26 13.20 -3.75
N ILE A 105 2.06 12.36 -3.07
CA ILE A 105 1.78 11.95 -1.69
C ILE A 105 1.89 13.14 -0.73
N LYS A 106 2.92 13.99 -0.88
CA LYS A 106 3.09 15.18 -0.05
C LYS A 106 1.94 16.17 -0.25
N GLU A 107 1.52 16.37 -1.50
CA GLU A 107 0.38 17.22 -1.83
C GLU A 107 -0.91 16.70 -1.16
N GLN A 108 -1.19 15.40 -1.28
CA GLN A 108 -2.37 14.79 -0.65
C GLN A 108 -2.36 14.96 0.89
N ILE A 109 -1.19 14.84 1.53
CA ILE A 109 -1.04 15.03 2.99
C ILE A 109 -1.25 16.49 3.41
N GLN A 110 -0.89 17.45 2.56
CA GLN A 110 -1.05 18.88 2.83
C GLN A 110 -2.50 19.34 2.71
N ARG A 111 -3.34 18.65 1.92
CA ARG A 111 -4.78 18.94 1.72
C ARG A 111 -5.69 18.62 2.92
N ARG A 112 -5.13 18.43 4.13
CA ARG A 112 -5.79 17.96 5.37
C ARG A 112 -7.04 18.69 5.85
N ALA A 113 -7.37 19.86 5.30
CA ALA A 113 -8.60 20.56 5.63
C ALA A 113 -9.85 19.84 5.08
N ALA A 114 -9.71 18.91 4.13
CA ALA A 114 -10.83 18.16 3.59
C ALA A 114 -11.10 16.86 4.40
N PRO A 115 -12.35 16.60 4.83
CA PRO A 115 -12.73 15.40 5.59
C PRO A 115 -12.36 14.06 4.97
N ASP A 116 -12.12 14.03 3.65
CA ASP A 116 -11.86 12.82 2.86
C ASP A 116 -10.47 12.76 2.22
N ALA A 117 -9.56 13.69 2.55
CA ALA A 117 -8.21 13.71 1.97
C ALA A 117 -7.41 12.42 2.26
N ILE A 118 -7.67 11.77 3.40
CA ILE A 118 -7.03 10.52 3.82
C ILE A 118 -8.08 9.40 3.86
N HIS A 119 -8.05 8.55 2.85
CA HIS A 119 -8.97 7.43 2.66
C HIS A 119 -8.21 6.11 2.45
N LYS A 120 -8.94 5.00 2.33
CA LYS A 120 -8.36 3.66 2.14
C LYS A 120 -7.44 3.59 0.91
N GLY A 121 -7.86 4.23 -0.19
CA GLY A 121 -7.09 4.30 -1.43
C GLY A 121 -5.72 4.95 -1.26
N PHE A 122 -5.65 6.04 -0.49
CA PHE A 122 -4.38 6.67 -0.16
C PHE A 122 -3.43 5.72 0.59
N LEU A 123 -3.92 4.95 1.57
CA LEU A 123 -3.10 3.96 2.29
C LEU A 123 -2.67 2.79 1.39
N LYS A 124 -3.51 2.36 0.45
CA LYS A 124 -3.13 1.37 -0.58
C LYS A 124 -2.03 1.91 -1.51
N LEU A 125 -2.09 3.19 -1.89
CA LEU A 125 -1.01 3.82 -2.67
C LEU A 125 0.30 3.88 -1.88
N LEU A 126 0.26 4.27 -0.60
CA LEU A 126 1.44 4.22 0.28
C LEU A 126 2.04 2.82 0.35
N SER A 127 1.19 1.80 0.48
CA SER A 127 1.63 0.39 0.53
C SER A 127 2.33 -0.01 -0.77
N ALA A 128 1.73 0.29 -1.92
CA ALA A 128 2.30 0.01 -3.24
C ALA A 128 3.63 0.73 -3.50
N THR A 129 3.90 1.83 -2.79
CA THR A 129 5.08 2.69 -3.01
C THR A 129 6.11 2.60 -1.87
N CYS A 130 5.98 1.63 -0.97
CA CYS A 130 6.90 1.41 0.16
C CYS A 130 8.34 1.04 -0.24
N GLY A 131 8.62 0.71 -1.50
CA GLY A 131 10.00 0.57 -1.99
C GLY A 131 10.80 1.88 -1.91
N PHE A 132 10.13 3.04 -1.92
CA PHE A 132 10.76 4.34 -1.73
C PHE A 132 10.98 4.65 -0.23
N PRO A 133 12.22 4.95 0.22
CA PRO A 133 12.52 5.17 1.64
C PRO A 133 11.75 6.35 2.26
N GLU A 134 11.57 7.42 1.50
CA GLU A 134 10.85 8.60 2.00
C GLU A 134 9.35 8.28 2.23
N ILE A 135 8.76 7.39 1.44
CA ILE A 135 7.38 6.95 1.63
C ILE A 135 7.23 6.09 2.88
N ARG A 136 8.20 5.22 3.18
CA ARG A 136 8.25 4.49 4.47
C ARG A 136 8.31 5.46 5.64
N MET A 137 9.13 6.51 5.52
CA MET A 137 9.27 7.52 6.56
C MET A 137 7.97 8.30 6.81
N ILE A 138 7.34 8.76 5.74
CA ILE A 138 6.03 9.42 5.80
C ILE A 138 5.00 8.50 6.45
N SER A 139 4.97 7.23 6.04
CA SER A 139 4.03 6.23 6.55
C SER A 139 4.21 6.00 8.05
N ALA A 140 5.43 5.71 8.50
CA ALA A 140 5.75 5.45 9.91
C ALA A 140 5.32 6.58 10.84
N SER A 141 5.50 7.85 10.41
CA SER A 141 5.15 9.03 11.21
C SER A 141 3.65 9.21 11.48
N ARG A 142 2.79 8.47 10.78
CA ARG A 142 1.32 8.60 10.82
C ARG A 142 0.60 7.30 11.14
N LEU A 143 1.31 6.18 11.02
CA LEU A 143 0.75 4.85 11.06
C LEU A 143 -0.02 4.59 12.36
N GLU A 144 0.48 5.07 13.50
CA GLU A 144 -0.20 4.92 14.79
C GLU A 144 -1.58 5.57 14.78
N ALA A 145 -1.73 6.77 14.23
CA ALA A 145 -3.04 7.44 14.15
C ALA A 145 -4.02 6.65 13.26
N TRP A 146 -3.53 6.10 12.14
CA TRP A 146 -4.37 5.32 11.23
C TRP A 146 -4.73 3.94 11.78
N LEU A 147 -3.86 3.33 12.58
CA LEU A 147 -4.16 2.14 13.38
C LEU A 147 -5.09 2.43 14.56
N HIS A 148 -5.41 3.67 14.89
CA HIS A 148 -6.49 3.94 15.86
C HIS A 148 -7.82 4.29 15.17
N SER A 149 -7.83 4.40 13.84
CA SER A 149 -9.03 4.68 13.06
C SER A 149 -9.76 3.41 12.67
N GLY A 150 -11.00 3.23 13.16
CA GLY A 150 -11.85 2.11 12.74
C GLY A 150 -12.11 2.06 11.22
N LYS A 151 -12.11 3.21 10.54
CA LYS A 151 -12.30 3.32 9.08
C LYS A 151 -11.06 2.84 8.30
N LEU A 152 -9.86 3.12 8.83
CA LEU A 152 -8.59 2.90 8.13
C LEU A 152 -7.79 1.70 8.65
N TRP A 153 -8.18 1.12 9.78
CA TRP A 153 -7.45 0.06 10.49
C TRP A 153 -6.89 -1.01 9.57
N ARG A 154 -7.72 -1.60 8.68
CA ARG A 154 -7.30 -2.70 7.81
C ARG A 154 -6.20 -2.26 6.84
N CYS A 155 -6.39 -1.14 6.15
CA CYS A 155 -5.38 -0.59 5.24
C CYS A 155 -4.12 -0.12 5.99
N ALA A 156 -4.25 0.31 7.25
CA ALA A 156 -3.11 0.70 8.07
C ALA A 156 -2.31 -0.52 8.56
N GLN A 157 -2.99 -1.63 8.88
CA GLN A 157 -2.35 -2.91 9.20
C GLN A 157 -1.61 -3.47 7.99
N GLU A 158 -2.22 -3.42 6.81
CA GLU A 158 -1.56 -3.78 5.56
C GLU A 158 -0.33 -2.89 5.31
N LEU A 159 -0.49 -1.57 5.42
CA LEU A 159 0.61 -0.62 5.27
C LEU A 159 1.76 -0.90 6.25
N LEU A 160 1.47 -1.27 7.51
CA LEU A 160 2.52 -1.67 8.46
C LEU A 160 3.35 -2.84 7.92
N ALA A 161 2.70 -3.87 7.39
CA ALA A 161 3.38 -5.03 6.83
C ALA A 161 4.29 -4.62 5.65
N TYR A 162 3.81 -3.75 4.76
CA TYR A 162 4.60 -3.22 3.65
C TYR A 162 5.79 -2.36 4.11
N VAL A 163 5.58 -1.46 5.06
CA VAL A 163 6.68 -0.64 5.62
C VAL A 163 7.76 -1.54 6.22
N CYS A 164 7.36 -2.57 6.98
CA CYS A 164 8.30 -3.50 7.59
C CYS A 164 9.03 -4.38 6.59
N CYS A 165 8.33 -4.97 5.63
CA CYS A 165 8.96 -5.80 4.59
C CYS A 165 9.98 -5.02 3.73
N ASN A 166 9.83 -3.70 3.64
CA ASN A 166 10.67 -2.84 2.82
C ASN A 166 11.70 -2.02 3.61
N ALA A 167 11.62 -1.99 4.94
CA ALA A 167 12.66 -1.37 5.77
C ALA A 167 13.88 -2.29 5.83
N ASP A 168 15.04 -1.78 5.43
CA ASP A 168 16.29 -2.55 5.42
C ASP A 168 17.37 -1.81 6.22
N ALA A 169 17.57 -2.24 7.46
CA ALA A 169 18.57 -1.68 8.37
C ALA A 169 20.02 -1.96 7.96
N CYS A 170 20.26 -2.80 6.95
CA CYS A 170 21.59 -3.13 6.45
C CYS A 170 21.82 -2.70 4.99
N GLY A 171 20.80 -2.15 4.34
CA GLY A 171 20.83 -1.78 2.94
C GLY A 171 21.32 -0.34 2.67
N PRO A 172 21.28 0.10 1.41
CA PRO A 172 21.64 1.47 1.01
C PRO A 172 20.81 2.57 1.69
N THR A 173 19.65 2.20 2.24
CA THR A 173 18.67 3.11 2.85
C THR A 173 18.66 3.01 4.38
N ALA A 174 19.62 2.29 4.96
CA ALA A 174 19.70 1.97 6.39
C ALA A 174 19.56 3.18 7.31
N GLN A 175 20.16 4.34 6.98
CA GLN A 175 20.02 5.53 7.82
C GLN A 175 18.57 5.96 8.00
N ARG A 176 17.79 6.00 6.91
CA ARG A 176 16.35 6.31 6.96
C ARG A 176 15.57 5.17 7.62
N ASP A 177 15.91 3.93 7.30
CA ASP A 177 15.19 2.78 7.82
C ASP A 177 15.39 2.58 9.33
N HIS A 178 16.54 2.96 9.88
CA HIS A 178 16.71 3.04 11.33
C HIS A 178 15.73 4.02 11.98
N GLU A 179 15.49 5.17 11.35
CA GLU A 179 14.50 6.14 11.85
C GLU A 179 13.07 5.61 11.73
N VAL A 180 12.74 4.96 10.61
CA VAL A 180 11.46 4.24 10.41
C VAL A 180 11.25 3.25 11.55
N LEU A 181 12.20 2.35 11.78
CA LEU A 181 12.11 1.33 12.83
C LEU A 181 12.02 1.95 14.22
N ALA A 182 12.77 3.01 14.49
CA ALA A 182 12.70 3.73 15.77
C ALA A 182 11.33 4.37 16.01
N GLN A 183 10.65 4.86 14.97
CA GLN A 183 9.28 5.36 15.08
C GLN A 183 8.28 4.22 15.32
N LEU A 184 8.40 3.12 14.56
CA LEU A 184 7.54 1.95 14.73
C LEU A 184 7.67 1.33 16.13
N ALA A 185 8.88 1.27 16.69
CA ALA A 185 9.16 0.75 18.02
C ALA A 185 8.46 1.52 19.16
N ARG A 186 8.12 2.79 18.92
CA ARG A 186 7.41 3.64 19.90
C ARG A 186 5.89 3.45 19.87
N MET A 187 5.36 2.82 18.82
CA MET A 187 3.93 2.64 18.63
C MET A 187 3.37 1.54 19.55
N ARG A 188 2.12 1.72 19.99
CA ARG A 188 1.43 0.70 20.80
C ARG A 188 0.74 -0.36 19.92
N LEU A 189 1.50 -1.36 19.49
CA LEU A 189 0.98 -2.48 18.68
C LEU A 189 0.26 -3.53 19.56
N LYS A 190 -1.08 -3.49 19.58
CA LYS A 190 -1.90 -4.27 20.53
C LYS A 190 -2.30 -5.66 20.05
N THR A 191 -2.27 -5.94 18.75
CA THR A 191 -2.77 -7.20 18.19
C THR A 191 -1.62 -8.09 17.72
N LYS A 192 -1.81 -9.42 17.78
CA LYS A 192 -0.82 -10.40 17.32
C LYS A 192 -0.37 -10.15 15.87
N PRO A 193 -1.25 -9.83 14.90
CA PRO A 193 -0.83 -9.54 13.53
C PRO A 193 0.08 -8.31 13.42
N LEU A 194 -0.21 -7.23 14.16
CA LEU A 194 0.65 -6.04 14.15
C LEU A 194 2.04 -6.32 14.74
N GLN A 195 2.07 -7.07 15.84
CA GLN A 195 3.32 -7.50 16.46
C GLN A 195 4.12 -8.40 15.51
N ALA A 196 3.47 -9.37 14.86
CA ALA A 196 4.12 -10.24 13.89
C ALA A 196 4.71 -9.45 12.69
N ALA A 197 3.98 -8.47 12.16
CA ALA A 197 4.48 -7.60 11.11
C ALA A 197 5.73 -6.81 11.55
N TYR A 198 5.72 -6.28 12.78
CA TYR A 198 6.88 -5.57 13.33
C TYR A 198 8.09 -6.50 13.63
N GLN A 199 7.85 -7.74 14.06
CA GLN A 199 8.94 -8.70 14.25
C GLN A 199 9.60 -9.10 12.92
N ALA A 200 8.87 -9.05 11.80
CA ALA A 200 9.40 -9.38 10.48
C ALA A 200 10.40 -8.34 9.93
N CYS A 201 10.53 -7.16 10.56
CA CYS A 201 11.47 -6.12 10.18
C CYS A 201 12.69 -6.02 11.12
N LEU A 202 12.85 -6.94 12.08
CA LEU A 202 14.01 -7.10 12.97
C LEU A 202 14.89 -8.27 12.50
#